data_AF-A0A6C0E614-F1
#
_entry.id   AF-A0A6C0E614-F1
#
_cell.length_a   1.000
_cell.length_b   1.000
_cell.length_c   1.000
_cell.angle_alpha   90.00
_cell.angle_beta   90.00
_cell.angle_gamma   90.00
#
_symmetry.space_group_name_H-M   'P 1'
#
loop_
_entity.id
_entity.type
_entity.pdbx_description
1 polymer ?
#
loop_
_entity_poly.entity_id
_entity_poly.type
_entity_poly.pdbx_seq_one_letter_code
_entity_poly.pdbx_strand_id
1 'polypeptide(L)'
;MPFDPTVIDFSSWTDTEERDWLKDLADTLTRLDEWREFETEPDGPVSTSPVALRVYSELSYKGHSGSTFAWCYCYMKMIVRLGWETFMKERQEARDAMTEEEREEERRILASWAASKAEVERLMAAAAWEKRQDTVEE
;
A
#
# COMPACT_ATOMS: atom_id res chain seq x y z
N MET A 1 6.24 2.19 -25.13
CA MET A 1 7.58 2.15 -24.50
C MET A 1 7.35 1.62 -23.09
N PRO A 2 8.24 0.78 -22.55
CA PRO A 2 8.11 0.33 -21.16
C PRO A 2 8.13 1.54 -20.21
N PHE A 3 7.40 1.44 -19.11
CA PHE A 3 7.42 2.46 -18.06
C PHE A 3 8.86 2.69 -17.52
N ASP A 4 9.24 3.95 -17.34
CA ASP A 4 10.52 4.34 -16.74
C ASP A 4 10.30 4.71 -15.26
N PRO A 5 10.74 3.87 -14.29
CA PRO A 5 10.51 4.14 -12.87
C PRO A 5 11.28 5.34 -12.33
N THR A 6 12.27 5.88 -13.06
CA THR A 6 13.04 7.05 -12.61
C THR A 6 12.24 8.36 -12.66
N VAL A 7 11.08 8.35 -13.31
CA VAL A 7 10.17 9.51 -13.37
C VAL A 7 9.38 9.72 -12.08
N ILE A 8 9.42 8.76 -11.14
CA ILE A 8 8.70 8.83 -9.88
C ILE A 8 9.46 9.72 -8.89
N ASP A 9 8.93 10.91 -8.60
CA ASP A 9 9.50 11.83 -7.63
C ASP A 9 8.79 11.77 -6.27
N PHE A 10 9.17 10.80 -5.45
CA PHE A 10 8.63 10.65 -4.09
C PHE A 10 8.86 11.87 -3.17
N SER A 11 9.76 12.81 -3.50
CA SER A 11 9.96 14.02 -2.69
C SER A 11 8.76 14.96 -2.73
N SER A 12 7.95 14.88 -3.79
CA SER A 12 6.69 15.63 -3.94
C SER A 12 5.51 15.02 -3.17
N TRP A 13 5.68 13.84 -2.55
CA TRP A 13 4.64 13.20 -1.74
C TRP A 13 4.71 13.68 -0.28
N THR A 14 3.62 14.31 0.18
CA THR A 14 3.58 14.97 1.49
C THR A 14 3.30 14.04 2.67
N ASP A 15 2.55 12.96 2.46
CA ASP A 15 2.28 11.97 3.50
C ASP A 15 3.47 11.01 3.64
N THR A 16 4.17 11.06 4.78
CA THR A 16 5.42 10.30 4.95
C THR A 16 5.20 8.80 5.02
N GLU A 17 4.07 8.34 5.60
CA GLU A 17 3.81 6.91 5.71
C GLU A 17 3.47 6.34 4.34
N GLU A 18 2.52 6.95 3.62
CA GLU A 18 2.15 6.55 2.25
C GLU A 18 3.36 6.61 1.30
N ARG A 19 4.19 7.66 1.41
CA ARG A 19 5.40 7.80 0.60
C ARG A 19 6.36 6.65 0.81
N ASP A 20 6.67 6.33 2.06
CA ASP A 20 7.66 5.29 2.39
C ASP A 20 7.15 3.92 1.92
N TRP A 21 5.84 3.67 1.97
CA TRP A 21 5.19 2.48 1.40
C TRP A 21 5.27 2.37 -0.12
N LEU A 22 4.87 3.44 -0.83
CA LEU A 22 4.94 3.47 -2.28
C LEU A 22 6.40 3.36 -2.76
N LYS A 23 7.34 3.92 -2.00
CA LYS A 23 8.76 3.80 -2.27
C LYS A 23 9.26 2.37 -2.07
N ASP A 24 8.95 1.71 -0.95
CA ASP A 24 9.36 0.30 -0.73
C ASP A 24 8.78 -0.62 -1.82
N LEU A 25 7.54 -0.35 -2.27
CA LEU A 25 6.95 -1.04 -3.42
C LEU A 25 7.74 -0.81 -4.71
N ALA A 26 8.05 0.44 -5.07
CA ALA A 26 8.82 0.76 -6.26
C ALA A 26 10.26 0.20 -6.22
N ASP A 27 10.91 0.29 -5.07
CA ASP A 27 12.25 -0.26 -4.83
C ASP A 27 12.22 -1.79 -4.96
N THR A 28 11.17 -2.45 -4.46
CA THR A 28 10.97 -3.91 -4.59
C THR A 28 10.70 -4.32 -6.04
N LEU A 29 9.81 -3.62 -6.75
CA LEU A 29 9.57 -3.87 -8.19
C LEU A 29 10.85 -3.73 -9.02
N THR A 30 11.68 -2.72 -8.70
CA THR A 30 12.97 -2.50 -9.35
C THR A 30 13.97 -3.61 -9.02
N ARG A 31 14.08 -4.00 -7.74
CA ARG A 31 14.98 -5.07 -7.30
C ARG A 31 14.63 -6.43 -7.91
N LEU A 32 13.33 -6.70 -8.12
CA LEU A 32 12.84 -7.94 -8.72
C LEU A 32 12.77 -7.90 -10.25
N ASP A 33 13.01 -6.76 -10.89
CA ASP A 33 12.86 -6.54 -12.34
C ASP A 33 11.44 -6.87 -12.86
N GLU A 34 10.43 -6.56 -12.06
CA GLU A 34 9.03 -6.96 -12.31
C GLU A 34 8.21 -5.87 -13.05
N TRP A 35 8.80 -4.70 -13.31
CA TRP A 35 8.08 -3.54 -13.88
C TRP A 35 7.31 -3.86 -15.15
N ARG A 36 7.85 -4.69 -16.04
CA ARG A 36 7.20 -5.06 -17.30
C ARG A 36 5.96 -5.95 -17.07
N GLU A 37 6.06 -6.93 -16.18
CA GLU A 37 4.92 -7.79 -15.84
C GLU A 37 3.87 -6.97 -15.07
N PHE A 38 4.33 -6.15 -14.12
CA PHE A 38 3.49 -5.21 -13.38
C PHE A 38 2.72 -4.25 -14.30
N GLU A 39 3.35 -3.68 -15.33
CA GLU A 39 2.70 -2.79 -16.30
C GLU A 39 1.60 -3.52 -17.08
N THR A 40 1.90 -4.72 -17.57
CA THR A 40 1.04 -5.47 -18.50
C THR A 40 0.00 -6.36 -17.83
N GLU A 41 0.12 -6.60 -16.53
CA GLU A 41 -0.85 -7.32 -15.73
C GLU A 41 -2.27 -6.70 -15.83
N PRO A 42 -3.31 -7.52 -16.03
CA PRO A 42 -4.69 -7.06 -16.06
C PRO A 42 -5.16 -6.52 -14.70
N ASP A 43 -6.13 -5.62 -14.74
CA ASP A 43 -6.83 -5.20 -13.52
C ASP A 43 -7.59 -6.35 -12.90
N GLY A 44 -7.50 -6.45 -11.58
CA GLY A 44 -8.20 -7.46 -10.81
C GLY A 44 -7.93 -7.31 -9.32
N PRO A 45 -8.52 -8.20 -8.50
CA PRO A 45 -8.22 -8.24 -7.08
C PRO A 45 -6.73 -8.46 -6.84
N VAL A 46 -6.09 -7.61 -6.03
CA VAL A 46 -4.66 -7.72 -5.69
C VAL A 46 -4.30 -9.10 -5.12
N SER A 47 -5.24 -9.73 -4.39
CA SER A 47 -5.07 -11.09 -3.85
C SER A 47 -4.94 -12.20 -4.91
N THR A 48 -5.28 -11.91 -6.17
CA THR A 48 -5.21 -12.86 -7.30
C THR A 48 -4.04 -12.57 -8.24
N SER A 49 -3.31 -11.48 -8.01
CA SER A 49 -2.18 -11.05 -8.82
C SER A 49 -0.92 -11.87 -8.50
N PRO A 50 -0.34 -12.59 -9.48
CA PRO A 50 0.93 -13.30 -9.27
C PRO A 50 2.09 -12.36 -8.95
N VAL A 51 2.12 -11.17 -9.55
CA VAL A 51 3.15 -10.14 -9.30
C VAL A 51 2.99 -9.59 -7.89
N ALA A 52 1.76 -9.26 -7.47
CA ALA A 52 1.49 -8.75 -6.13
C ALA A 52 1.92 -9.72 -5.04
N LEU A 53 1.67 -11.02 -5.22
CA LEU A 53 2.10 -12.03 -4.24
C LEU A 53 3.62 -12.12 -4.11
N ARG A 54 4.37 -12.05 -5.23
CA ARG A 54 5.84 -12.05 -5.21
C ARG A 54 6.38 -10.79 -4.55
N VAL A 55 5.91 -9.63 -4.99
CA VAL A 55 6.32 -8.33 -4.45
C VAL A 55 6.02 -8.24 -2.95
N TYR A 56 4.82 -8.64 -2.50
CA TYR A 56 4.43 -8.62 -1.10
C TYR A 56 5.36 -9.46 -0.21
N SER A 57 5.83 -10.61 -0.72
CA SER A 57 6.73 -11.48 0.05
C SER A 57 8.09 -10.83 0.33
N GLU A 58 8.50 -9.91 -0.54
CA GLU A 58 9.81 -9.26 -0.59
C GLU A 58 9.84 -7.83 -0.05
N LEU A 59 8.68 -7.23 0.29
CA LEU A 59 8.62 -5.90 0.90
C LEU A 59 9.43 -5.84 2.20
N SER A 60 10.22 -4.77 2.33
CA SER A 60 11.04 -4.50 3.52
C SER A 60 10.16 -4.05 4.69
N TYR A 61 9.10 -3.31 4.38
CA TYR A 61 8.11 -2.84 5.32
C TYR A 61 6.86 -3.73 5.16
N LYS A 62 6.45 -4.44 6.23
CA LYS A 62 5.23 -5.29 6.25
C LYS A 62 4.18 -4.79 7.23
N GLY A 63 4.38 -3.57 7.76
CA GLY A 63 3.45 -2.89 8.64
C GLY A 63 2.02 -2.83 8.11
N HIS A 64 1.12 -3.44 8.86
CA HIS A 64 -0.26 -2.97 8.99
C HIS A 64 -1.22 -3.24 7.83
N SER A 65 -1.67 -4.49 7.76
CA SER A 65 -2.81 -5.01 7.00
C SER A 65 -2.62 -5.19 5.49
N GLY A 66 -3.18 -6.27 4.94
CA GLY A 66 -3.23 -6.51 3.49
C GLY A 66 -3.98 -5.41 2.73
N SER A 67 -4.81 -4.61 3.40
CA SER A 67 -5.52 -3.47 2.82
C SER A 67 -4.59 -2.33 2.41
N THR A 68 -3.56 -2.04 3.22
CA THR A 68 -2.55 -1.00 2.92
C THR A 68 -1.71 -1.38 1.71
N PHE A 69 -1.32 -2.66 1.63
CA PHE A 69 -0.61 -3.18 0.46
C PHE A 69 -1.46 -3.08 -0.81
N ALA A 70 -2.72 -3.52 -0.74
CA ALA A 70 -3.62 -3.45 -1.89
C ALA A 70 -3.81 -2.01 -2.37
N TRP A 71 -3.94 -1.05 -1.45
CA TRP A 71 -4.02 0.37 -1.78
C TRP A 71 -2.74 0.88 -2.49
N CYS A 72 -1.56 0.59 -1.94
CA CYS A 72 -0.28 1.00 -2.55
C CYS A 72 -0.09 0.38 -3.95
N TYR A 73 -0.47 -0.89 -4.10
CA TYR A 73 -0.39 -1.62 -5.36
C TYR A 73 -1.26 -0.96 -6.43
N CYS A 74 -2.51 -0.62 -6.09
CA CYS A 74 -3.43 0.08 -6.99
C CYS A 74 -2.91 1.46 -7.37
N TYR A 75 -2.36 2.23 -6.42
CA TYR A 75 -1.79 3.55 -6.69
C TYR A 75 -0.59 3.47 -7.63
N MET A 76 0.30 2.50 -7.42
CA MET A 76 1.43 2.27 -8.31
C MET A 76 0.97 1.86 -9.72
N LYS A 77 -0.10 1.06 -9.86
CA LYS A 77 -0.71 0.77 -11.17
C LYS A 77 -1.24 2.02 -11.85
N MET A 78 -1.85 2.95 -11.11
CA MET A 78 -2.30 4.23 -11.67
C MET A 78 -1.12 5.10 -12.11
N ILE A 79 -0.06 5.19 -11.30
CA ILE A 79 1.17 5.92 -11.63
C ILE A 79 1.78 5.37 -12.93
N VAL A 80 1.90 4.04 -13.06
CA VAL A 80 2.45 3.40 -14.25
C VAL A 80 1.62 3.69 -15.51
N ARG A 81 0.29 3.76 -15.38
CA ARG A 81 -0.61 3.99 -16.52
C ARG A 81 -0.72 5.45 -16.94
N LEU A 82 -0.85 6.35 -15.98
CA LEU A 82 -1.10 7.77 -16.21
C LEU A 82 0.20 8.58 -16.37
N GLY A 83 1.29 8.07 -15.80
CA GLY A 83 2.51 8.83 -15.54
C GLY A 83 2.43 9.60 -14.21
N TRP A 84 3.60 9.79 -13.59
CA TRP A 84 3.73 10.43 -12.28
C TRP A 84 3.09 11.83 -12.21
N GLU A 85 3.38 12.70 -13.17
CA GLU A 85 2.87 14.08 -13.17
C GLU A 85 1.34 14.13 -13.29
N THR A 86 0.77 13.33 -14.19
CA THR A 86 -0.69 13.24 -14.37
C THR A 86 -1.36 12.72 -13.10
N PHE A 87 -0.82 11.64 -12.52
CA PHE A 87 -1.35 11.07 -11.28
C PHE A 87 -1.33 12.10 -10.14
N MET A 88 -0.22 12.81 -9.95
CA MET A 88 -0.08 13.81 -8.88
C MET A 88 -1.05 14.98 -9.08
N LYS A 89 -1.24 15.43 -10.32
CA LYS A 89 -2.22 16.46 -10.66
C LYS A 89 -3.65 16.00 -10.33
N GLU A 90 -4.06 14.83 -10.80
CA GLU A 90 -5.41 14.29 -10.54
C GLU A 90 -5.65 14.06 -9.06
N ARG A 91 -4.65 13.56 -8.32
CA ARG A 91 -4.72 13.40 -6.86
C ARG A 91 -4.93 14.76 -6.17
N GLN A 92 -4.21 15.79 -6.61
CA GLN A 92 -4.37 17.13 -6.04
C GLN A 92 -5.75 17.72 -6.36
N GLU A 93 -6.22 17.60 -7.60
CA GLU A 93 -7.56 18.04 -8.01
C GLU A 93 -8.67 17.29 -7.23
N ALA A 94 -8.52 15.99 -7.00
CA ALA A 94 -9.45 15.20 -6.20
C ALA A 94 -9.47 15.67 -4.73
N ARG A 95 -8.31 15.97 -4.14
CA ARG A 95 -8.22 16.52 -2.78
C ARG A 95 -8.82 17.91 -2.68
N ASP A 96 -8.60 18.76 -3.69
CA ASP A 96 -9.14 20.12 -3.74
C ASP A 96 -10.66 20.12 -3.97
N ALA A 97 -11.19 19.10 -4.68
CA ALA A 97 -12.61 18.90 -4.89
C ALA A 97 -13.34 18.35 -3.66
N MET A 98 -12.64 17.74 -2.69
CA MET A 98 -13.26 17.25 -1.46
C MET A 98 -13.73 18.39 -0.56
N THR A 99 -15.02 18.34 -0.24
CA THR A 99 -15.64 19.21 0.75
C THR A 99 -15.07 18.95 2.15
N GLU A 100 -15.22 19.91 3.08
CA GLU A 100 -14.79 19.72 4.47
C GLU A 100 -15.49 18.51 5.11
N GLU A 101 -16.76 18.28 4.74
CA GLU A 101 -17.59 17.17 5.22
C GLU A 101 -17.04 15.81 4.75
N GLU A 102 -16.64 15.70 3.48
CA GLU A 102 -15.98 14.50 2.94
C GLU A 102 -14.59 14.28 3.56
N ARG A 103 -13.83 15.34 3.84
CA ARG A 103 -12.54 15.26 4.55
C ARG A 103 -12.70 14.86 6.02
N GLU A 104 -13.82 15.21 6.64
CA GLU A 104 -14.13 14.84 8.01
C GLU A 104 -14.62 13.39 8.09
N GLU A 105 -15.41 12.94 7.10
CA GLU A 105 -15.79 11.54 6.95
C GLU A 105 -14.60 10.64 6.64
N GLU A 106 -13.70 11.04 5.74
CA GLU A 106 -12.44 10.33 5.47
C GLU A 106 -11.58 10.22 6.75
N ARG A 107 -11.41 11.32 7.51
CA ARG A 107 -10.74 11.29 8.82
C ARG A 107 -11.39 10.31 9.79
N ARG A 108 -12.73 10.22 9.79
CA ARG A 108 -13.48 9.31 10.67
C ARG A 108 -13.27 7.86 10.26
N ILE A 109 -13.26 7.57 8.95
CA ILE A 109 -13.00 6.25 8.40
C ILE A 109 -11.57 5.81 8.70
N LEU A 110 -10.58 6.69 8.48
CA LEU A 110 -9.17 6.41 8.79
C LEU A 110 -8.96 6.19 10.30
N ALA A 111 -9.60 6.98 11.17
CA ALA A 111 -9.55 6.77 12.61
C ALA A 111 -10.17 5.44 13.05
N SER A 112 -11.29 5.06 12.42
CA SER A 112 -11.94 3.75 12.63
C SER A 112 -11.02 2.59 12.24
N TRP A 113 -10.33 2.71 11.10
CA TRP A 113 -9.38 1.70 10.63
C TRP A 113 -8.14 1.62 11.52
N ALA A 114 -7.60 2.75 11.97
CA ALA A 114 -6.50 2.77 12.94
C ALA A 114 -6.87 2.10 14.26
N ALA A 115 -8.09 2.34 14.77
CA ALA A 115 -8.60 1.69 15.98
C ALA A 115 -8.80 0.18 15.78
N SER A 116 -9.35 -0.24 14.63
CA SER A 116 -9.54 -1.65 14.30
C SER A 116 -8.21 -2.40 14.17
N LYS A 117 -7.21 -1.78 13.54
CA LYS A 117 -5.85 -2.29 13.42
C LYS A 117 -5.18 -2.50 14.79
N ALA A 118 -5.31 -1.54 15.71
CA ALA A 118 -4.77 -1.68 17.06
C ALA A 118 -5.41 -2.83 17.85
N GLU A 119 -6.73 -3.04 17.70
CA GLU A 119 -7.41 -4.17 18.37
C GLU A 119 -7.04 -5.52 17.74
N VAL A 120 -6.89 -5.60 16.42
CA VAL A 120 -6.40 -6.81 15.74
C VAL A 120 -4.98 -7.15 16.20
N GLU A 121 -4.08 -6.17 16.31
CA GLU A 121 -2.73 -6.38 16.82
C GLU A 121 -2.73 -6.85 18.28
N ARG A 122 -3.62 -6.31 19.12
CA ARG A 122 -3.80 -6.74 20.51
C ARG A 122 -4.28 -8.20 20.60
N LEU A 123 -5.28 -8.57 19.79
CA LEU A 123 -5.82 -9.93 19.74
C LEU A 123 -4.79 -10.94 19.22
N MET A 124 -4.02 -10.58 18.19
CA MET A 124 -2.95 -11.42 17.66
C MET A 124 -1.82 -11.61 18.68
N ALA A 125 -1.46 -10.56 19.43
CA ALA A 125 -0.47 -10.65 20.51
C ALA A 125 -0.97 -11.54 21.66
N ALA A 126 -2.25 -11.45 22.02
CA ALA A 126 -2.86 -12.32 23.03
C ALA A 126 -2.87 -13.80 22.59
N ALA A 127 -3.31 -14.08 21.36
CA ALA A 127 -3.33 -15.44 20.79
C ALA A 127 -1.91 -16.06 20.67
N ALA A 128 -0.90 -15.24 20.35
CA ALA A 128 0.50 -15.68 20.30
C ALA A 128 1.08 -16.00 21.69
N TRP A 129 0.56 -15.36 22.75
CA TRP A 129 0.96 -15.62 24.13
C TRP A 129 0.31 -16.89 24.68
N GLU A 130 -0.98 -17.10 24.41
CA GLU A 130 -1.72 -18.32 24.78
C GLU A 130 -1.09 -19.58 24.17
N LYS A 131 -0.76 -19.52 22.86
CA LYS A 131 -0.10 -20.63 22.16
C LYS A 131 1.28 -21.00 22.72
N ARG A 132 1.99 -20.04 23.35
CA ARG A 132 3.29 -20.30 24.02
C ARG A 132 3.13 -20.95 25.38
N GLN A 133 2.01 -20.72 26.08
CA GLN A 133 1.75 -21.39 27.36
C GLN A 133 1.45 -22.88 27.12
N ASP A 134 0.65 -23.19 26.10
CA ASP A 134 0.35 -24.58 25.73
C ASP A 134 1.59 -25.38 25.28
N THR A 135 2.63 -24.73 24.75
CA THR A 135 3.89 -25.42 24.35
C THR A 135 4.88 -25.65 25.50
N VAL A 136 4.64 -25.06 26.67
CA VAL A 136 5.51 -25.19 27.85
C VAL A 136 4.95 -26.21 28.85
N GLU A 137 3.68 -26.60 28.71
CA GLU A 137 3.01 -27.61 29.56
C GLU A 137 2.98 -29.04 28.96
N GLU A 138 3.57 -29.27 27.77
CA GLU A 138 3.87 -30.61 27.21
C GLU A 138 5.32 -31.06 27.50
#